data_AF-A0A1Y3NY99-F1
#
_entry.id   AF-A0A1Y3NY99-F1
#
_cell.length_a   1.000
_cell.length_b   1.000
_cell.length_c   1.000
_cell.angle_alpha   90.00
_cell.angle_beta   90.00
_cell.angle_gamma   90.00
#
_symmetry.space_group_name_H-M   'P 1'
#
loop_
_entity.id
_entity.type
_entity.pdbx_description
1 polymer ?
#
loop_
_entity_poly.entity_id
_entity_poly.type
_entity_poly.pdbx_seq_one_letter_code
_entity_poly.pdbx_strand_id
1 'polypeptide(L)'
;LHQAKLVIIPEGIKKGYPIHIKFDLLKQRIDYFKNDLFDIVHGKKKSYYREFSLNEYKRLGTNKARNFNSLINRFEKILVGYYGSKGFNIMTEILQDMF
;
A
#
# COMPACT_ATOMS: atom_id res chain seq x y z
N LEU A 1 -17.17 2.13 -14.27
CA LEU A 1 -18.38 1.64 -13.57
C LEU A 1 -18.81 0.24 -14.03
N HIS A 2 -18.88 -0.03 -15.34
CA HIS A 2 -19.29 -1.34 -15.89
C HIS A 2 -18.41 -2.52 -15.41
N GLN A 3 -17.08 -2.41 -15.55
CA GLN A 3 -16.12 -3.46 -15.16
C GLN A 3 -16.11 -3.75 -13.65
N ALA A 4 -16.33 -2.73 -12.81
CA ALA A 4 -16.37 -2.90 -11.37
C ALA A 4 -17.54 -3.81 -10.94
N LYS A 5 -18.72 -3.61 -11.53
CA LYS A 5 -19.92 -4.40 -11.20
C LYS A 5 -19.90 -5.81 -11.79
N LEU A 6 -19.38 -5.97 -13.01
CA LEU A 6 -19.45 -7.24 -13.72
C LEU A 6 -18.28 -8.18 -13.43
N VAL A 7 -17.13 -7.65 -13.02
CA VAL A 7 -15.90 -8.45 -12.86
C VAL A 7 -15.36 -8.33 -11.44
N ILE A 8 -15.11 -7.11 -10.95
CA ILE A 8 -14.37 -6.91 -9.70
C ILE A 8 -15.19 -7.34 -8.47
N ILE A 9 -16.46 -6.94 -8.37
CA ILE A 9 -17.33 -7.29 -7.24
C ILE A 9 -17.58 -8.81 -7.16
N PRO A 10 -17.98 -9.51 -8.24
CA PRO A 10 -18.17 -10.96 -8.20
C PRO A 10 -16.90 -11.73 -7.82
N GLU A 11 -15.74 -11.33 -8.34
CA GLU A 11 -14.46 -11.94 -7.98
C GLU A 11 -14.06 -11.68 -6.53
N GLY A 12 -14.32 -10.47 -6.01
CA GLY A 12 -14.13 -10.15 -4.60
C GLY A 12 -14.98 -11.03 -3.69
N ILE A 13 -16.25 -11.25 -4.04
CA ILE A 13 -17.16 -12.14 -3.30
C ILE A 13 -16.65 -13.58 -3.32
N LYS A 14 -16.24 -14.11 -4.49
CA LYS A 14 -15.65 -15.46 -4.59
C LYS A 14 -14.40 -15.63 -3.72
N LYS A 15 -13.60 -14.57 -3.56
CA LYS A 15 -12.39 -14.55 -2.73
C LYS A 15 -12.67 -14.28 -1.24
N GLY A 16 -13.94 -14.15 -0.83
CA GLY A 16 -14.32 -13.89 0.56
C GLY A 16 -14.05 -12.47 1.02
N TYR A 17 -13.90 -11.51 0.10
CA TYR A 17 -13.75 -10.10 0.48
C TYR A 17 -15.06 -9.53 1.00
N PRO A 18 -15.04 -8.68 2.04
CA PRO A 18 -16.25 -8.12 2.59
C PRO A 18 -16.87 -7.13 1.59
N ILE A 19 -18.20 -7.17 1.54
CA ILE A 19 -19.01 -6.29 0.70
C ILE A 19 -18.88 -4.82 1.13
N HIS A 20 -18.64 -4.60 2.43
CA HIS A 20 -18.45 -3.28 3.02
C HIS A 20 -17.07 -3.17 3.68
N ILE A 21 -16.33 -2.15 3.28
CA ILE A 21 -15.05 -1.81 3.90
C ILE A 21 -15.30 -0.81 5.03
N LYS A 22 -14.88 -1.17 6.24
CA LYS A 22 -14.92 -0.31 7.43
C LYS A 22 -13.73 0.65 7.44
N PHE A 23 -13.82 1.71 6.64
CA PHE A 23 -12.75 2.71 6.48
C PHE A 23 -12.47 3.48 7.77
N ASP A 24 -13.48 3.67 8.61
CA ASP A 24 -13.42 4.26 9.95
C ASP A 24 -12.43 3.55 10.88
N LEU A 25 -12.21 2.24 10.67
CA LEU A 25 -11.27 1.44 11.47
C LEU A 25 -9.84 1.43 10.90
N LEU A 26 -9.58 2.05 9.74
CA LEU A 26 -8.26 2.00 9.10
C LEU A 26 -7.17 2.61 9.97
N LYS A 27 -7.45 3.74 10.63
CA LYS A 27 -6.48 4.39 11.51
C LYS A 27 -6.06 3.46 12.65
N GLN A 28 -7.03 2.89 13.37
CA GLN A 28 -6.75 1.94 14.45
C GLN A 28 -5.95 0.72 13.95
N ARG A 29 -6.28 0.21 12.77
CA ARG A 29 -5.56 -0.93 12.17
C ARG A 29 -4.12 -0.58 11.83
N ILE A 30 -3.86 0.60 11.25
CA ILE A 30 -2.49 1.05 10.93
C ILE A 30 -1.71 1.35 12.21
N ASP A 31 -2.35 2.00 13.19
CA ASP A 31 -1.75 2.30 14.50
C ASP A 31 -1.30 1.00 15.22
N TYR A 32 -2.05 -0.09 15.08
CA TYR A 32 -1.65 -1.41 15.61
C TYR A 32 -0.33 -1.91 14.99
N PHE A 33 -0.06 -1.59 13.73
CA PHE A 33 1.19 -1.94 13.05
C PHE A 33 2.31 -0.92 13.25
N LYS A 34 2.09 0.17 14.00
CA LYS A 34 3.04 1.28 14.13
C LYS A 34 4.45 0.79 14.48
N ASN A 35 4.60 0.04 15.58
CA ASN A 35 5.91 -0.45 16.02
C ASN A 35 6.59 -1.33 14.97
N ASP A 36 5.83 -2.22 14.33
CA ASP A 36 6.32 -3.07 13.24
C ASP A 36 6.80 -2.24 12.05
N LEU A 37 6.07 -1.19 11.67
CA LEU A 37 6.46 -0.28 10.59
C LEU A 37 7.74 0.48 10.94
N PHE A 38 7.87 0.97 12.19
CA PHE A 38 9.09 1.60 12.67
C PHE A 38 10.29 0.64 12.63
N ASP A 39 10.11 -0.60 13.10
CA ASP A 39 11.15 -1.62 13.07
C ASP A 39 11.54 -1.98 11.64
N ILE A 40 10.58 -2.04 10.71
CA ILE A 40 10.86 -2.21 9.28
C ILE A 40 11.69 -1.03 8.78
N VAL A 41 11.24 0.21 8.93
CA VAL A 41 11.94 1.42 8.43
C VAL A 41 13.40 1.45 8.91
N HIS A 42 13.62 1.20 10.20
CA HIS A 42 14.95 1.18 10.82
C HIS A 42 15.77 -0.09 10.52
N GLY A 43 15.21 -1.05 9.78
CA GLY A 43 15.91 -2.28 9.40
C GLY A 43 16.06 -3.30 10.53
N LYS A 44 15.32 -3.14 11.63
CA LYS A 44 15.24 -4.10 12.73
C LYS A 44 14.38 -5.32 12.37
N LYS A 45 13.42 -5.14 11.44
CA LYS A 45 12.55 -6.20 10.92
C LYS A 45 12.69 -6.33 9.40
N LYS A 46 12.80 -7.57 8.90
CA LYS A 46 12.87 -7.84 7.46
C LYS A 46 11.53 -7.54 6.79
N SER A 47 11.58 -6.95 5.61
CA SER A 47 10.41 -6.66 4.80
C SER A 47 10.79 -6.68 3.33
N TYR A 48 10.10 -7.52 2.56
CA TYR A 48 10.25 -7.58 1.11
C TYR A 48 10.09 -6.20 0.46
N TYR A 49 9.08 -5.43 0.87
CA TYR A 49 8.80 -4.10 0.30
C TYR A 49 9.91 -3.09 0.61
N ARG A 50 10.52 -3.16 1.79
CA ARG A 50 11.66 -2.31 2.14
C ARG A 50 12.89 -2.67 1.33
N GLU A 51 13.22 -3.96 1.25
CA GLU A 51 14.38 -4.45 0.49
C GLU A 51 14.24 -4.09 -0.99
N PHE A 52 13.07 -4.33 -1.58
CA PHE A 52 12.75 -3.94 -2.94
C PHE A 52 12.92 -2.43 -3.15
N SER A 53 12.40 -1.61 -2.24
CA SER A 53 12.54 -0.16 -2.32
C SER A 53 14.00 0.27 -2.25
N LEU A 54 14.77 -0.23 -1.28
CA LEU A 54 16.19 0.09 -1.11
C LEU A 54 17.03 -0.33 -2.33
N ASN A 55 16.74 -1.49 -2.93
CA ASN A 55 17.41 -1.95 -4.13
C ASN A 55 17.14 -1.02 -5.32
N GLU A 56 15.92 -0.50 -5.45
CA GLU A 56 15.60 0.49 -6.48
C GLU A 56 16.33 1.82 -6.25
N TYR A 57 16.44 2.28 -4.99
CA TYR A 57 17.24 3.47 -4.66
C TYR A 57 18.72 3.27 -4.98
N LYS A 58 19.30 2.10 -4.68
CA LYS A 58 20.68 1.76 -5.05
C LYS A 58 20.88 1.71 -6.57
N ARG A 59 19.93 1.15 -7.30
CA ARG A 59 20.02 0.96 -8.76
C ARG A 59 19.85 2.26 -9.55
N LEU A 60 18.92 3.12 -9.15
CA LEU A 60 18.55 4.32 -9.89
C LEU A 60 19.22 5.60 -9.36
N GLY A 61 19.71 5.57 -8.12
CA GLY A 61 20.06 6.77 -7.38
C GLY A 61 18.82 7.54 -6.88
N THR A 62 19.00 8.36 -5.84
CA THR A 62 17.92 9.02 -5.11
C THR A 62 16.96 9.83 -6.00
N ASN A 63 17.49 10.64 -6.92
CA ASN A 63 16.68 11.54 -7.73
C ASN A 63 15.78 10.78 -8.71
N LYS A 64 16.32 9.76 -9.36
CA LYS A 64 15.58 8.95 -10.34
C LYS A 64 14.62 7.99 -9.66
N ALA A 65 14.98 7.43 -8.50
CA ALA A 65 14.10 6.58 -7.72
C ALA A 65 12.84 7.32 -7.20
N ARG A 66 12.89 8.64 -7.03
CA ARG A 66 11.76 9.48 -6.58
C ARG A 66 10.92 10.05 -7.73
N ASN A 67 11.33 9.88 -8.99
CA ASN A 67 10.56 10.43 -10.09
C ASN A 67 9.22 9.68 -10.29
N PHE A 68 8.25 10.37 -10.90
CA PHE A 68 6.90 9.86 -11.09
C PHE A 68 6.88 8.50 -11.81
N ASN A 69 7.60 8.36 -12.91
CA ASN A 69 7.62 7.12 -13.70
C ASN A 69 8.13 5.90 -12.90
N SER A 70 9.15 6.10 -12.06
CA SER A 70 9.69 5.04 -11.21
C SER A 70 8.74 4.69 -10.07
N LEU A 71 8.04 5.70 -9.52
CA LEU A 71 7.00 5.49 -8.52
C LEU A 71 5.84 4.67 -9.09
N ILE A 72 5.34 5.02 -10.29
CA ILE A 72 4.25 4.29 -10.96
C ILE A 72 4.65 2.84 -11.27
N ASN A 73 5.85 2.61 -11.82
CA ASN A 73 6.33 1.26 -12.12
C ASN A 73 6.47 0.39 -10.84
N ARG A 74 6.87 0.99 -9.70
CA ARG A 74 6.84 0.26 -8.42
C ARG A 74 5.42 0.02 -7.93
N PHE A 75 4.54 1.00 -8.09
CA PHE A 75 3.15 0.92 -7.65
C PHE A 75 2.41 -0.26 -8.30
N GLU A 76 2.57 -0.47 -9.61
CA GLU A 76 1.99 -1.62 -10.33
C GLU A 76 2.43 -2.97 -9.75
N LYS A 77 3.66 -3.07 -9.25
CA LYS A 77 4.23 -4.30 -8.68
C LYS A 77 3.79 -4.58 -7.24
N ILE A 78 3.29 -3.57 -6.53
CA ILE A 78 3.02 -3.63 -5.08
C ILE A 78 1.51 -3.55 -4.80
N LEU A 79 0.69 -3.40 -5.83
CA LEU A 79 -0.73 -3.08 -5.69
C LEU A 79 -1.53 -4.22 -5.04
N VAL A 80 -1.97 -4.01 -3.80
CA VAL A 80 -3.00 -4.83 -3.15
C VAL A 80 -4.35 -4.14 -3.33
N GLY A 81 -5.13 -4.61 -4.30
CA GLY A 81 -6.35 -3.95 -4.81
C GLY A 81 -7.55 -3.90 -3.86
N TYR A 82 -7.39 -4.22 -2.58
CA TYR A 82 -8.50 -4.41 -1.65
C TYR A 82 -9.19 -3.09 -1.25
N TYR A 83 -8.42 -2.03 -1.00
CA TYR A 83 -8.94 -0.77 -0.42
C TYR A 83 -9.33 0.29 -1.47
N GLY A 84 -9.01 0.06 -2.75
CA GLY A 84 -9.26 1.00 -3.85
C GLY A 84 -8.61 2.37 -3.64
N SER A 85 -9.01 3.35 -4.46
CA SER A 85 -8.49 4.72 -4.38
C SER A 85 -8.88 5.43 -3.09
N LYS A 86 -10.09 5.20 -2.57
CA LYS A 86 -10.55 5.80 -1.32
C LYS A 86 -9.68 5.37 -0.14
N GLY A 87 -9.44 4.07 0.01
CA GLY A 87 -8.60 3.61 1.10
C GLY A 87 -7.12 3.95 0.89
N PHE A 88 -6.63 4.01 -0.35
CA PHE A 88 -5.30 4.57 -0.63
C PHE A 88 -5.14 5.97 -0.03
N ASN A 89 -6.06 6.90 -0.33
CA ASN A 89 -5.99 8.27 0.18
C ASN A 89 -5.98 8.30 1.72
N ILE A 90 -6.88 7.55 2.36
CA ILE A 90 -6.97 7.48 3.83
C ILE A 90 -5.68 6.91 4.43
N MET A 91 -5.16 5.81 3.87
CA MET A 91 -3.93 5.19 4.37
C MET A 91 -2.72 6.12 4.18
N THR A 92 -2.63 6.83 3.06
CA THR A 92 -1.56 7.80 2.81
C THR A 92 -1.57 8.93 3.83
N GLU A 93 -2.74 9.51 4.11
CA GLU A 93 -2.89 10.57 5.12
C GLU A 93 -2.45 10.09 6.52
N ILE A 94 -2.92 8.90 6.94
CA ILE A 94 -2.54 8.31 8.24
C ILE A 94 -1.03 8.05 8.32
N LEU A 95 -0.43 7.54 7.24
CA LEU A 95 1.02 7.26 7.22
C LEU A 95 1.86 8.53 7.18
N GLN A 96 1.40 9.61 6.54
CA GLN A 96 2.06 10.92 6.54
C GLN A 96 2.02 11.61 7.90
N ASP A 97 0.97 11.40 8.68
CA ASP A 97 0.91 11.87 10.08
C ASP A 97 1.84 11.05 11.00
N MET A 98 2.09 9.79 10.64
CA MET A 98 2.92 8.87 11.44
C MET A 98 4.43 9.04 11.24
N PHE A 99 4.89 9.48 10.06
CA PHE A 99 6.30 9.52 9.65
C PHE A 99 6.69 10.87 9.03
#